data_AF-A0A4R1NZ55-F1
#
_entry.id   AF-A0A4R1NZ55-F1
#
_cell.length_a   1.000
_cell.length_b   1.000
_cell.length_c   1.000
_cell.angle_alpha   90.00
_cell.angle_beta   90.00
_cell.angle_gamma   90.00
#
_symmetry.space_group_name_H-M   'P 1'
#
loop_
_entity.id
_entity.type
_entity.pdbx_description
1 polymer ?
#
loop_
_entity_poly.entity_id
_entity_poly.type
_entity_poly.pdbx_seq_one_letter_code
_entity_poly.pdbx_strand_id
1 'polypeptide(L)'
;MTKRAYKYRFYPTPEQADRLARTFGCVRFVYNAVLRWRTDAFFKEQQKVGYTQASARLTAIKKLPETTFLNEVSSVPLQQCLRHQQAAFKNFFEGRAKYPAFKKKRHRQSAEFTSSAFRYRDGKLFLAKCDEPLAIRWSRPLPGEPSTVTISRDSAGRYFVSCLCEFEPETLPVVPKTLGIDLGLKDLFVTSEGERIGNPRHSAKYASRLALAQRRLSKKQLGSARRTAPGLDGKWPIFTPKSPIAERTACTSCPAD
;
A
#
# COMPACT_ATOMS: atom_id res chain seq x y z
N MET A 1 -5.10 -20.59 -15.89
CA MET A 1 -5.43 -19.17 -16.19
C MET A 1 -4.45 -18.24 -15.50
N THR A 2 -3.95 -17.23 -16.21
CA THR A 2 -2.97 -16.28 -15.67
C THR A 2 -3.71 -15.05 -15.11
N LYS A 3 -3.23 -14.49 -14.00
CA LYS A 3 -3.80 -13.27 -13.41
C LYS A 3 -2.96 -12.05 -13.75
N ARG A 4 -3.61 -10.96 -14.15
CA ARG A 4 -2.95 -9.66 -14.41
C ARG A 4 -3.68 -8.53 -13.70
N ALA A 5 -2.89 -7.63 -13.13
CA ALA A 5 -3.39 -6.42 -12.51
C ALA A 5 -3.51 -5.29 -13.55
N TYR A 6 -4.71 -4.76 -13.71
CA TYR A 6 -5.03 -3.63 -14.57
C TYR A 6 -5.23 -2.38 -13.71
N LYS A 7 -4.28 -1.43 -13.82
CA LYS A 7 -4.29 -0.20 -13.02
C LYS A 7 -4.90 0.98 -13.79
N TYR A 8 -5.80 1.71 -13.14
CA TYR A 8 -6.50 2.88 -13.67
C TYR A 8 -6.46 4.04 -12.67
N ARG A 9 -6.56 5.27 -13.18
CA ARG A 9 -6.77 6.46 -12.36
C ARG A 9 -8.27 6.64 -12.12
N PHE A 10 -8.65 7.09 -10.94
CA PHE A 10 -10.02 7.49 -10.65
C PHE A 10 -10.06 8.75 -9.78
N TYR A 11 -11.23 9.37 -9.72
CA TYR A 11 -11.46 10.63 -9.02
C TYR A 11 -12.56 10.43 -7.99
N PRO A 12 -12.24 10.16 -6.72
CA PRO A 12 -13.27 9.96 -5.71
C PRO A 12 -14.06 11.24 -5.47
N THR A 13 -15.35 11.12 -5.16
CA THR A 13 -16.11 12.20 -4.55
C THR A 13 -15.54 12.55 -3.16
N PRO A 14 -15.84 13.73 -2.59
CA PRO A 14 -15.36 14.09 -1.25
C PRO A 14 -15.68 13.02 -0.19
N GLU A 15 -16.87 12.44 -0.24
CA GLU A 15 -17.32 11.38 0.67
C GLU A 15 -16.53 10.07 0.46
N GLN A 16 -16.35 9.64 -0.79
CA GLN A 16 -15.50 8.49 -1.11
C GLN A 16 -14.06 8.72 -0.64
N ALA A 17 -13.52 9.93 -0.81
CA ALA A 17 -12.16 10.28 -0.40
C ALA A 17 -11.99 10.20 1.12
N ASP A 18 -12.96 10.68 1.91
CA ASP A 18 -12.96 10.59 3.37
C ASP A 18 -13.05 9.12 3.84
N ARG A 19 -13.99 8.34 3.28
CA ARG A 19 -14.13 6.90 3.57
C ARG A 19 -12.85 6.12 3.26
N LEU A 20 -12.20 6.42 2.12
CA LEU A 20 -10.92 5.82 1.76
C LEU A 20 -9.81 6.24 2.72
N ALA A 21 -9.76 7.51 3.14
CA ALA A 21 -8.78 7.98 4.12
C ALA A 21 -8.93 7.26 5.47
N ARG A 22 -10.16 7.09 5.96
CA ARG A 22 -10.47 6.29 7.15
C ARG A 22 -10.04 4.84 6.96
N THR A 23 -10.41 4.22 5.84
CA THR A 23 -10.01 2.83 5.50
C THR A 23 -8.50 2.64 5.51
N PHE A 24 -7.73 3.54 4.88
CA PHE A 24 -6.27 3.48 4.91
C PHE A 24 -5.70 3.69 6.32
N GLY A 25 -6.35 4.54 7.12
CA GLY A 25 -6.04 4.73 8.54
C GLY A 25 -6.20 3.44 9.34
N CYS A 26 -7.37 2.82 9.26
CA CYS A 26 -7.70 1.58 9.95
C CYS A 26 -6.78 0.43 9.53
N VAL A 27 -6.55 0.26 8.23
CA VAL A 27 -5.62 -0.75 7.70
C VAL A 27 -4.21 -0.55 8.27
N ARG A 28 -3.71 0.69 8.28
CA ARG A 28 -2.40 1.01 8.86
C ARG A 28 -2.34 0.72 10.36
N PHE A 29 -3.38 1.09 11.09
CA PHE A 29 -3.48 0.84 12.53
C PHE A 29 -3.43 -0.66 12.82
N VAL A 30 -4.32 -1.44 12.20
CA VAL A 30 -4.39 -2.90 12.37
C VAL A 30 -3.06 -3.56 11.99
N TYR A 31 -2.47 -3.18 10.84
CA TYR A 31 -1.16 -3.70 10.43
C TYR A 31 -0.10 -3.50 11.51
N ASN A 32 0.03 -2.28 12.02
CA ASN A 32 1.07 -1.92 12.98
C ASN A 32 0.82 -2.56 14.34
N ALA A 33 -0.43 -2.59 14.81
CA ALA A 33 -0.81 -3.22 16.08
C ALA A 33 -0.51 -4.73 16.05
N VAL A 34 -0.88 -5.43 14.97
CA VAL A 34 -0.60 -6.86 14.83
C VAL A 34 0.89 -7.11 14.57
N LEU A 35 1.58 -6.26 13.81
CA LEU A 35 3.03 -6.37 13.63
C LEU A 35 3.74 -6.31 14.98
N ARG A 36 3.41 -5.30 15.80
CA ARG A 36 3.97 -5.15 17.15
C ARG A 36 3.73 -6.40 17.99
N TRP A 37 2.50 -6.91 18.02
CA TRP A 37 2.18 -8.12 18.77
C TRP A 37 2.95 -9.35 18.27
N ARG A 38 3.03 -9.57 16.95
CA ARG A 38 3.82 -10.67 16.36
C ARG A 38 5.29 -10.58 16.73
N THR A 39 5.85 -9.36 16.69
CA THR A 39 7.22 -9.08 17.11
C THR A 39 7.41 -9.40 18.58
N ASP A 40 6.56 -8.87 19.47
CA ASP A 40 6.68 -9.07 20.91
C ASP A 40 6.50 -10.55 21.30
N ALA A 41 5.51 -11.25 20.75
CA ALA A 41 5.29 -12.68 21.00
C ALA A 41 6.48 -13.54 20.56
N PHE A 42 7.12 -13.21 19.44
CA PHE A 42 8.30 -13.95 18.99
C PHE A 42 9.51 -13.67 19.87
N PHE A 43 9.83 -12.40 20.15
CA PHE A 43 11.04 -12.05 20.91
C PHE A 43 10.94 -12.38 22.40
N LYS A 44 9.75 -12.37 23.00
CA LYS A 44 9.56 -12.63 24.43
C LYS A 44 9.20 -14.09 24.72
N GLU A 45 8.34 -14.69 23.90
CA GLU A 45 7.72 -15.99 24.18
C GLU A 45 8.13 -17.07 23.16
N GLN A 46 8.94 -16.71 22.15
CA GLN A 46 9.29 -17.59 21.01
C GLN A 46 8.07 -18.16 20.27
N GLN A 47 6.93 -17.45 20.33
CA GLN A 47 5.69 -17.89 19.72
C GLN A 47 5.50 -17.28 18.33
N LYS A 48 5.13 -18.14 17.36
CA LYS A 48 4.75 -17.74 16.02
C LYS A 48 3.25 -17.50 15.95
N VAL A 49 2.86 -16.25 15.71
CA VAL A 49 1.46 -15.87 15.56
C VAL A 49 1.00 -16.01 14.11
N GLY A 50 0.09 -16.95 13.87
CA GLY A 50 -0.50 -17.23 12.56
C GLY A 50 -1.59 -16.25 12.14
N TYR A 51 -2.20 -16.51 10.96
CA TYR A 51 -3.34 -15.73 10.49
C TYR A 51 -4.58 -15.89 11.37
N THR A 52 -4.91 -17.13 11.79
CA THR A 52 -6.11 -17.40 12.61
C THR A 52 -6.08 -16.64 13.92
N GLN A 53 -4.93 -16.66 14.62
CA GLN A 53 -4.71 -15.90 15.86
C GLN A 53 -4.78 -14.38 15.61
N ALA A 54 -4.18 -13.88 14.52
CA ALA A 54 -4.27 -12.47 14.15
C ALA A 54 -5.71 -12.03 13.82
N SER A 55 -6.49 -12.88 13.17
CA SER A 55 -7.90 -12.63 12.87
C SER A 55 -8.74 -12.60 14.14
N ALA A 56 -8.53 -13.53 15.07
CA ALA A 56 -9.19 -13.52 16.37
C ALA A 56 -8.86 -12.25 17.17
N ARG A 57 -7.58 -11.84 17.18
CA ARG A 57 -7.16 -10.61 17.83
C ARG A 57 -7.77 -9.37 17.18
N LEU A 58 -7.90 -9.33 15.85
CA LEU A 58 -8.61 -8.25 15.16
C LEU A 58 -10.07 -8.15 15.65
N THR A 59 -10.76 -9.28 15.80
CA THR A 59 -12.13 -9.30 16.36
C THR A 59 -12.17 -8.74 17.78
N ALA A 60 -11.20 -9.08 18.63
CA ALA A 60 -11.10 -8.54 19.98
C ALA A 60 -10.83 -7.02 19.97
N ILE A 61 -9.85 -6.55 19.18
CA ILE A 61 -9.52 -5.11 19.07
C ILE A 61 -10.75 -4.31 18.61
N LYS A 62 -11.51 -4.82 17.65
CA LYS A 62 -12.73 -4.14 17.18
C LYS A 62 -13.81 -3.93 18.25
N LYS A 63 -13.75 -4.66 19.38
CA LYS A 63 -14.70 -4.53 20.50
C LYS A 63 -14.23 -3.56 21.59
N LEU A 64 -12.97 -3.14 21.57
CA LEU A 64 -12.45 -2.21 22.58
C LEU A 64 -13.02 -0.80 22.37
N PRO A 65 -13.39 -0.06 23.43
CA PRO A 65 -13.99 1.28 23.31
C PRO A 65 -13.15 2.27 22.48
N GLU A 66 -11.83 2.21 22.62
CA GLU A 66 -10.87 3.10 21.96
C GLU A 66 -10.64 2.78 20.48
N THR A 67 -11.06 1.60 20.01
CA THR A 67 -10.91 1.14 18.61
C THR A 67 -12.22 0.82 17.91
N THR A 68 -13.33 1.34 18.43
CA THR A 68 -14.67 1.25 17.83
C THR A 68 -14.72 1.76 16.39
N PHE A 69 -13.91 2.77 16.05
CA PHE A 69 -13.76 3.32 14.69
C PHE A 69 -13.38 2.27 13.62
N LEU A 70 -12.81 1.12 14.01
CA LEU A 70 -12.52 0.02 13.08
C LEU A 70 -13.79 -0.63 12.51
N ASN A 71 -14.95 -0.41 13.12
CA ASN A 71 -16.25 -0.89 12.64
C ASN A 71 -16.87 0.03 11.57
N GLU A 72 -16.39 1.28 11.46
CA GLU A 72 -16.89 2.23 10.45
C GLU A 72 -16.52 1.81 9.03
N VAL A 73 -15.40 1.09 8.85
CA VAL A 73 -14.89 0.65 7.54
C VAL A 73 -15.29 -0.79 7.22
N SER A 74 -15.09 -1.24 5.98
CA SER A 74 -15.27 -2.66 5.64
C SER A 74 -14.24 -3.52 6.39
N SER A 75 -14.66 -4.68 6.88
CA SER A 75 -13.77 -5.64 7.56
C SER A 75 -12.78 -6.30 6.59
N VAL A 76 -13.12 -6.38 5.31
CA VAL A 76 -12.34 -7.08 4.29
C VAL A 76 -10.94 -6.48 4.12
N PRO A 77 -10.75 -5.16 3.92
CA PRO A 77 -9.42 -4.57 3.92
C PRO A 77 -8.60 -4.83 5.18
N LEU A 78 -9.25 -4.89 6.36
CA LEU A 78 -8.56 -5.16 7.63
C LEU A 78 -8.04 -6.61 7.67
N GLN A 79 -8.84 -7.57 7.20
CA GLN A 79 -8.45 -8.98 7.11
C GLN A 79 -7.37 -9.20 6.03
N GLN A 80 -7.52 -8.59 4.85
CA GLN A 80 -6.52 -8.70 3.77
C GLN A 80 -5.16 -8.16 4.21
N CYS A 81 -5.16 -7.09 5.00
CA CYS A 81 -3.94 -6.56 5.58
C CYS A 81 -3.18 -7.60 6.44
N LEU A 82 -3.90 -8.45 7.18
CA LEU A 82 -3.29 -9.54 7.96
C LEU A 82 -2.74 -10.64 7.04
N ARG A 83 -3.44 -10.95 5.94
CA ARG A 83 -2.97 -11.93 4.94
C ARG A 83 -1.69 -11.45 4.26
N HIS A 84 -1.62 -10.17 3.88
CA HIS A 84 -0.42 -9.56 3.32
C HIS A 84 0.75 -9.60 4.31
N GLN A 85 0.47 -9.36 5.59
CA GLN A 85 1.48 -9.48 6.64
C GLN A 85 1.96 -10.93 6.81
N GLN A 86 1.05 -11.92 6.77
CA GLN A 86 1.40 -13.34 6.80
C GLN A 86 2.32 -13.72 5.63
N ALA A 87 1.99 -13.28 4.41
CA ALA A 87 2.84 -13.51 3.24
C ALA A 87 4.21 -12.83 3.39
N ALA A 88 4.27 -11.62 3.95
CA ALA A 88 5.52 -10.93 4.19
C ALA A 88 6.42 -11.68 5.19
N PHE A 89 5.84 -12.23 6.27
CA PHE A 89 6.58 -13.08 7.21
C PHE A 89 7.04 -14.39 6.57
N LYS A 90 6.19 -15.06 5.77
CA LYS A 90 6.58 -16.26 5.02
C LYS A 90 7.80 -15.97 4.14
N ASN A 91 7.76 -14.90 3.35
CA ASN A 91 8.87 -14.49 2.50
C ASN A 91 10.14 -14.15 3.30
N PHE A 92 10.00 -13.55 4.48
CA PHE A 92 11.14 -13.27 5.36
C PHE A 92 11.81 -14.55 5.88
N PHE A 93 11.02 -15.50 6.39
CA PHE A 93 11.56 -16.77 6.90
C PHE A 93 12.17 -17.65 5.80
N GLU A 94 11.71 -17.52 4.56
CA GLU A 94 12.29 -18.19 3.38
C GLU A 94 13.49 -17.42 2.78
N GLY A 95 13.95 -16.33 3.40
CA GLY A 95 15.09 -15.54 2.91
C GLY A 95 14.82 -14.72 1.65
N ARG A 96 13.56 -14.65 1.18
CA ARG A 96 13.15 -13.93 -0.04
C ARG A 96 12.88 -12.44 0.19
N ALA A 97 12.74 -12.02 1.45
CA ALA A 97 12.46 -10.62 1.81
C ALA A 97 13.05 -10.25 3.17
N LYS A 98 13.16 -8.94 3.45
CA LYS A 98 13.53 -8.43 4.78
C LYS A 98 12.34 -8.51 5.75
N TYR A 99 12.64 -8.37 7.04
CA TYR A 99 11.63 -8.34 8.10
C TYR A 99 10.55 -7.26 7.82
N PRO A 100 9.25 -7.56 8.04
CA PRO A 100 8.18 -6.59 7.81
C PRO A 100 8.34 -5.32 8.66
N ALA A 101 8.18 -4.15 8.04
CA ALA A 101 8.37 -2.86 8.71
C ALA A 101 7.04 -2.15 8.99
N PHE A 102 7.00 -1.34 10.07
CA PHE A 102 5.85 -0.51 10.41
C PHE A 102 5.45 0.45 9.28
N LYS A 103 4.15 0.49 8.98
CA LYS A 103 3.56 1.39 7.98
C LYS A 103 3.48 2.82 8.52
N LYS A 104 3.86 3.79 7.69
CA LYS A 104 3.81 5.23 7.97
C LYS A 104 2.70 5.90 7.16
N LYS A 105 2.02 6.91 7.73
CA LYS A 105 0.92 7.65 7.07
C LYS A 105 1.33 8.27 5.72
N ARG A 106 2.59 8.71 5.63
CA ARG A 106 3.18 9.38 4.46
C ARG A 106 3.63 8.46 3.32
N HIS A 107 3.64 7.14 3.54
CA HIS A 107 3.95 6.18 2.48
C HIS A 107 2.73 5.92 1.60
N ARG A 108 2.91 5.14 0.52
CA ARG A 108 1.80 4.63 -0.30
C ARG A 108 0.69 4.08 0.58
N GLN A 109 -0.50 4.66 0.46
CA GLN A 109 -1.68 4.20 1.15
C GLN A 109 -2.44 3.26 0.21
N SER A 110 -2.82 2.09 0.70
CA SER A 110 -3.55 1.12 -0.11
C SER A 110 -4.44 0.23 0.75
N ALA A 111 -5.55 -0.19 0.17
CA ALA A 111 -6.50 -1.13 0.75
C ALA A 111 -6.96 -2.10 -0.36
N GLU A 112 -6.99 -3.38 -0.03
CA GLU A 112 -7.41 -4.45 -0.93
C GLU A 112 -8.83 -4.91 -0.56
N PHE A 113 -9.66 -5.05 -1.58
CA PHE A 113 -11.06 -5.46 -1.49
C PHE A 113 -11.23 -6.73 -2.32
N THR A 114 -11.71 -7.80 -1.70
CA THR A 114 -12.11 -9.04 -2.39
C THR A 114 -13.57 -8.94 -2.85
N SER A 115 -14.04 -9.93 -3.61
CA SER A 115 -15.39 -9.98 -4.20
C SER A 115 -16.54 -9.66 -3.24
N SER A 116 -16.41 -9.96 -1.94
CA SER A 116 -17.42 -9.61 -0.92
C SER A 116 -17.45 -8.12 -0.52
N ALA A 117 -16.49 -7.31 -0.97
CA ALA A 117 -16.33 -5.92 -0.57
C ALA A 117 -16.24 -4.93 -1.75
N PHE A 118 -16.55 -5.38 -2.96
CA PHE A 118 -16.80 -4.52 -4.10
C PHE A 118 -17.83 -5.17 -5.02
N ARG A 119 -18.44 -4.37 -5.89
CA ARG A 119 -19.35 -4.84 -6.94
C ARG A 119 -18.91 -4.20 -8.25
N TYR A 120 -18.74 -5.02 -9.28
CA TYR A 120 -18.44 -4.58 -10.63
C TYR A 120 -19.57 -5.02 -11.55
N ARG A 121 -20.27 -4.07 -12.18
CA ARG A 121 -21.36 -4.32 -13.14
C ARG A 121 -21.38 -3.21 -14.18
N ASP A 122 -21.53 -3.56 -15.46
CA ASP A 122 -21.69 -2.61 -16.56
C ASP A 122 -20.61 -1.51 -16.59
N GLY A 123 -19.34 -1.88 -16.36
CA GLY A 123 -18.21 -0.94 -16.32
C GLY A 123 -18.19 0.00 -15.10
N LYS A 124 -19.12 -0.17 -14.16
CA LYS A 124 -19.19 0.60 -12.90
C LYS A 124 -18.66 -0.24 -11.75
N LEU A 125 -17.74 0.34 -10.98
CA LEU A 125 -17.13 -0.29 -9.82
C LEU A 125 -17.56 0.42 -8.54
N PHE A 126 -18.18 -0.33 -7.63
CA PHE A 126 -18.63 0.14 -6.32
C PHE A 126 -17.80 -0.52 -5.24
N LEU A 127 -17.42 0.24 -4.21
CA LEU A 127 -16.79 -0.32 -3.01
C LEU A 127 -17.86 -0.56 -1.95
N ALA A 128 -17.62 -1.52 -1.05
CA ALA A 128 -18.49 -1.69 0.13
C ALA A 128 -18.62 -0.38 0.91
N LYS A 129 -19.83 -0.10 1.40
CA LYS A 129 -20.19 1.14 2.12
C LYS A 129 -20.06 2.41 1.26
N CYS A 130 -20.10 2.29 -0.06
CA CYS A 130 -20.22 3.40 -1.01
C CYS A 130 -21.39 3.13 -1.95
N ASP A 131 -22.33 4.07 -2.03
CA ASP A 131 -23.53 3.92 -2.85
C ASP A 131 -23.26 4.32 -4.31
N GLU A 132 -22.35 5.27 -4.52
CA GLU A 132 -21.93 5.73 -5.83
C GLU A 132 -20.75 4.90 -6.38
N PRO A 133 -20.69 4.71 -7.71
CA PRO A 133 -19.53 4.09 -8.35
C PRO A 133 -18.31 5.01 -8.29
N LEU A 134 -17.12 4.41 -8.36
CA LEU A 134 -15.88 5.16 -8.52
C LEU A 134 -15.84 5.80 -9.91
N ALA A 135 -15.53 7.10 -10.00
CA ALA A 135 -15.33 7.78 -11.28
C ALA A 135 -13.97 7.40 -11.90
N ILE A 136 -13.91 6.21 -12.50
CA ILE A 136 -12.71 5.61 -13.09
C ILE A 136 -12.50 6.12 -14.51
N ARG A 137 -11.27 6.55 -14.83
CA ARG A 137 -10.84 6.79 -16.20
C ARG A 137 -10.34 5.47 -16.80
N TRP A 138 -11.23 4.77 -17.49
CA TRP A 138 -10.91 3.54 -18.21
C TRP A 138 -10.03 3.85 -19.42
N SER A 139 -8.75 3.49 -19.34
CA SER A 139 -7.79 3.66 -20.45
C SER A 139 -7.75 2.46 -21.40
N ARG A 140 -8.38 1.35 -21.01
CA ARG A 140 -8.51 0.08 -21.74
C ARG A 140 -9.64 -0.73 -21.08
N PRO A 141 -10.34 -1.61 -21.80
CA PRO A 141 -11.32 -2.51 -21.22
C PRO A 141 -10.68 -3.50 -20.25
N LEU A 142 -11.46 -4.00 -19.30
CA LEU A 142 -11.07 -5.15 -18.49
C LEU A 142 -11.35 -6.44 -19.28
N PRO A 143 -10.44 -7.42 -19.27
CA PRO A 143 -10.63 -8.69 -20.00
C PRO A 143 -11.74 -9.57 -19.38
N GLY A 144 -12.18 -9.25 -18.17
CA GLY A 144 -13.21 -9.96 -17.43
C GLY A 144 -13.45 -9.31 -16.07
N GLU A 145 -14.36 -9.89 -15.29
CA GLU A 145 -14.65 -9.39 -13.94
C GLU A 145 -13.42 -9.51 -13.04
N PRO A 146 -13.09 -8.47 -12.26
CA PRO A 146 -11.98 -8.54 -11.33
C PRO A 146 -12.31 -9.49 -10.17
N SER A 147 -11.33 -10.31 -9.80
CA SER A 147 -11.39 -11.15 -8.58
C SER A 147 -11.10 -10.34 -7.31
N THR A 148 -10.20 -9.36 -7.43
CA THR A 148 -9.75 -8.48 -6.34
C THR A 148 -9.54 -7.07 -6.89
N VAL A 149 -9.83 -6.08 -6.06
CA VAL A 149 -9.62 -4.66 -6.35
C VAL A 149 -8.74 -4.05 -5.28
N THR A 150 -7.64 -3.42 -5.67
CA THR A 150 -6.77 -2.68 -4.76
C THR A 150 -6.84 -1.19 -5.05
N ILE A 151 -7.33 -0.44 -4.07
CA ILE A 151 -7.38 1.02 -4.10
C ILE A 151 -6.10 1.55 -3.48
N SER A 152 -5.49 2.55 -4.11
CA SER A 152 -4.28 3.20 -3.60
C SER A 152 -4.29 4.71 -3.81
N ARG A 153 -3.67 5.43 -2.87
CA ARG A 153 -3.39 6.87 -2.96
C ARG A 153 -1.88 7.06 -2.96
N ASP A 154 -1.38 7.78 -3.96
CA ASP A 154 0.03 8.14 -4.04
C ASP A 154 0.36 9.40 -3.22
N SER A 155 1.65 9.74 -3.16
CA SER A 155 2.14 10.92 -2.42
C SER A 155 1.71 12.25 -3.03
N ALA A 156 1.24 12.26 -4.29
CA ALA A 156 0.67 13.43 -4.95
C ALA A 156 -0.85 13.53 -4.74
N GLY A 157 -1.44 12.66 -3.90
CA GLY A 157 -2.86 12.65 -3.61
C GLY A 157 -3.73 12.03 -4.70
N ARG A 158 -3.13 11.40 -5.73
CA ARG A 158 -3.88 10.78 -6.82
C ARG A 158 -4.33 9.38 -6.42
N TYR A 159 -5.55 9.05 -6.81
CA TYR A 159 -6.17 7.77 -6.52
C TYR A 159 -6.10 6.83 -7.73
N PHE A 160 -5.80 5.57 -7.44
CA PHE A 160 -5.70 4.51 -8.43
C PHE A 160 -6.42 3.26 -7.96
N VAL A 161 -7.08 2.61 -8.90
CA VAL A 161 -7.69 1.29 -8.73
C VAL A 161 -6.89 0.29 -9.53
N SER A 162 -6.57 -0.85 -8.91
CA SER A 162 -5.90 -1.98 -9.55
C SER A 162 -6.82 -3.18 -9.52
N CYS A 163 -7.32 -3.58 -10.68
CA CYS A 163 -8.26 -4.68 -10.87
C CYS A 163 -7.48 -5.95 -11.24
N LEU A 164 -7.55 -6.99 -10.42
CA LEU A 164 -6.92 -8.28 -10.69
C LEU A 164 -7.89 -9.16 -11.49
N CYS A 165 -7.65 -9.28 -12.79
CA CYS A 165 -8.47 -10.08 -13.69
C CYS A 165 -7.72 -11.34 -14.13
N GLU A 166 -8.48 -12.41 -14.34
CA GLU A 166 -8.00 -13.55 -15.10
C GLU A 166 -7.97 -13.15 -16.58
N PHE A 167 -6.94 -13.61 -17.29
CA PHE A 167 -6.82 -13.43 -18.72
C PHE A 167 -6.12 -14.63 -19.33
N GLU A 168 -6.43 -14.87 -20.59
CA GLU A 168 -5.73 -15.84 -21.40
C GLU A 168 -4.73 -15.09 -22.29
N PRO A 169 -3.42 -15.35 -22.15
CA PRO A 169 -2.44 -14.74 -23.03
C PRO A 169 -2.59 -15.34 -24.43
N GLU A 170 -2.83 -14.48 -25.42
CA GLU A 170 -2.72 -14.89 -26.82
C GLU A 170 -1.26 -15.21 -27.14
N THR A 171 -0.99 -16.48 -27.44
CA THR A 171 0.33 -16.92 -27.89
C THR A 171 0.46 -16.63 -29.38
N LEU A 172 1.45 -15.80 -29.74
CA LEU A 172 1.80 -15.59 -31.14
C LEU A 172 2.51 -16.85 -31.70
N PRO A 173 2.39 -17.13 -33.00
CA PRO A 173 3.11 -18.23 -33.63
C PRO A 173 4.62 -18.12 -33.38
N VAL A 174 5.24 -19.24 -33.00
CA VAL A 174 6.70 -19.28 -32.81
C VAL A 174 7.34 -19.25 -34.19
N VAL A 175 8.19 -18.25 -34.42
CA VAL A 175 9.03 -18.15 -35.62
C VAL A 175 10.44 -18.67 -35.30
N PRO A 176 11.12 -19.39 -36.22
CA PRO A 176 12.49 -19.88 -36.01
C PRO A 176 13.55 -18.75 -36.12
N LYS A 177 13.11 -17.48 -36.02
CA LYS A 177 13.96 -16.30 -36.12
C LYS A 177 14.30 -15.80 -34.71
N THR A 178 15.58 -15.79 -34.39
CA THR A 178 16.10 -15.19 -33.15
C THR A 178 16.58 -13.78 -33.44
N LEU A 179 16.10 -12.80 -32.68
CA LEU A 179 16.55 -11.41 -32.77
C LEU A 179 17.23 -11.00 -31.46
N GLY A 180 18.51 -10.63 -31.54
CA GLY A 180 19.21 -10.02 -30.40
C GLY A 180 18.74 -8.58 -30.23
N ILE A 181 18.38 -8.18 -29.02
CA ILE A 181 18.03 -6.80 -28.67
C ILE A 181 19.01 -6.30 -27.63
N ASP A 182 19.80 -5.29 -27.97
CA ASP A 182 20.68 -4.56 -27.05
C ASP A 182 20.02 -3.25 -26.61
N LEU A 183 20.04 -2.94 -25.31
CA LEU A 183 19.39 -1.74 -24.74
C LEU A 183 20.45 -0.69 -24.41
N GLY A 184 20.33 0.50 -25.01
CA GLY A 184 21.35 1.55 -24.92
C GLY A 184 20.90 2.84 -24.25
N LEU A 185 21.89 3.70 -23.94
CA LEU A 185 21.63 5.08 -23.49
C LEU A 185 21.41 6.04 -24.67
N LYS A 186 22.13 5.82 -25.78
CA LYS A 186 22.03 6.62 -27.02
C LYS A 186 20.77 6.24 -27.81
N ASP A 187 20.65 4.96 -28.12
CA ASP A 187 19.52 4.33 -28.79
C ASP A 187 18.74 3.52 -27.74
N LEU A 188 17.41 3.62 -27.72
CA LEU A 188 16.54 2.90 -26.79
C LEU A 188 16.79 1.39 -26.89
N PHE A 189 16.86 0.90 -28.12
CA PHE A 189 17.32 -0.44 -28.43
C PHE A 189 17.91 -0.52 -29.83
N VAL A 190 18.84 -1.48 -30.01
CA VAL A 190 19.45 -1.85 -31.28
C VAL A 190 19.22 -3.33 -31.50
N THR A 191 18.79 -3.72 -32.70
CA THR A 191 18.60 -5.12 -33.06
C THR A 191 19.87 -5.70 -33.68
N SER A 192 20.06 -7.01 -33.60
CA SER A 192 21.16 -7.71 -34.29
C SER A 192 21.11 -7.59 -35.81
N GLU A 193 19.99 -7.13 -36.36
CA GLU A 193 19.80 -6.83 -37.80
C GLU A 193 20.18 -5.38 -38.15
N GLY A 194 20.65 -4.60 -37.17
CA GLY A 194 21.12 -3.23 -37.36
C GLY A 194 20.03 -2.16 -37.25
N GLU A 195 18.78 -2.52 -36.96
CA GLU A 195 17.73 -1.55 -36.69
C GLU A 195 18.02 -0.81 -35.39
N ARG A 196 17.89 0.52 -35.40
CA ARG A 196 18.14 1.37 -34.23
C ARG A 196 16.93 2.23 -33.96
N ILE A 197 16.37 2.10 -32.77
CA ILE A 197 15.33 3.01 -32.29
C ILE A 197 15.95 4.01 -31.34
N GLY A 198 15.91 5.29 -31.71
CA GLY A 198 16.48 6.37 -30.91
C GLY A 198 15.84 6.49 -29.52
N ASN A 199 16.63 6.92 -28.52
CA ASN A 199 16.10 7.17 -27.18
C ASN A 199 15.33 8.51 -27.14
N PRO A 200 14.02 8.53 -26.83
CA PRO A 200 13.25 9.77 -26.78
C PRO A 200 13.61 10.70 -25.60
N ARG A 201 14.51 10.26 -24.69
CA ARG A 201 15.08 11.04 -23.58
C ARG A 201 14.05 11.78 -22.74
N HIS A 202 12.85 11.22 -22.56
CA HIS A 202 11.78 11.83 -21.78
C HIS A 202 12.20 12.21 -20.36
N SER A 203 13.10 11.44 -19.75
CA SER A 203 13.66 11.70 -18.42
C SER A 203 14.58 12.92 -18.39
N ALA A 204 15.36 13.17 -19.46
CA ALA A 204 16.31 14.28 -19.53
C ALA A 204 15.61 15.63 -19.40
N LYS A 205 14.43 15.79 -20.02
CA LYS A 205 13.59 17.01 -19.92
C LYS A 205 13.26 17.39 -18.48
N TYR A 206 13.08 16.40 -17.59
CA TYR A 206 12.69 16.62 -16.20
C TYR A 206 13.82 16.40 -15.20
N ALA A 207 15.00 15.96 -15.64
CA ALA A 207 16.13 15.59 -14.77
C ALA A 207 16.59 16.76 -13.91
N SER A 208 16.83 17.93 -14.50
CA SER A 208 17.27 19.13 -13.76
C SER A 208 16.23 19.58 -12.73
N ARG A 209 14.94 19.53 -13.10
CA ARG A 209 13.82 19.87 -12.19
C ARG A 209 13.73 18.87 -11.04
N LEU A 210 13.89 17.59 -11.32
CA LEU A 210 13.90 16.52 -10.32
C LEU A 210 15.08 16.68 -9.34
N ALA A 211 16.29 16.93 -9.85
CA ALA A 211 17.49 17.13 -9.04
C ALA A 211 17.33 18.34 -8.10
N LEU A 212 16.80 19.46 -8.62
CA LEU A 212 16.51 20.65 -7.80
C LEU A 212 15.46 20.34 -6.72
N ALA A 213 14.38 19.63 -7.05
CA ALA A 213 13.35 19.23 -6.10
C ALA A 213 13.89 18.30 -5.00
N GLN A 214 14.73 17.32 -5.37
CA GLN A 214 15.40 16.41 -4.44
C GLN A 214 16.35 17.16 -3.50
N ARG A 215 17.17 18.10 -4.02
CA ARG A 215 18.08 18.94 -3.22
C ARG A 215 17.31 19.85 -2.26
N ARG A 216 16.19 20.43 -2.70
CA ARG A 216 15.30 21.21 -1.83
C ARG A 216 14.69 20.33 -0.74
N LEU A 217 14.30 19.10 -1.08
CA LEU A 217 13.71 18.16 -0.13
C LEU A 217 14.72 17.70 0.93
N SER A 218 15.97 17.44 0.56
CA SER A 218 17.00 16.99 1.51
C SER A 218 17.32 18.02 2.58
N LYS A 219 17.36 19.31 2.20
CA LYS A 219 17.58 20.45 3.11
C LYS A 219 16.42 20.74 4.07
N LYS A 220 15.23 20.18 3.82
CA LYS A 220 14.07 20.43 4.70
C LYS A 220 14.14 19.56 5.95
N GLN A 221 13.88 20.14 7.12
CA GLN A 221 13.85 19.42 8.38
C GLN A 221 12.89 18.23 8.32
N LEU A 222 13.36 17.07 8.78
CA LEU A 222 12.58 15.84 8.84
C LEU A 222 11.36 16.05 9.76
N GLY A 223 10.15 15.83 9.23
CA GLY A 223 8.91 16.01 10.00
C GLY A 223 8.26 17.39 9.89
N SER A 224 8.92 18.39 9.29
CA SER A 224 8.33 19.71 9.09
C SER A 224 7.19 19.69 8.05
N ALA A 225 6.17 20.55 8.25
CA ALA A 225 5.08 20.77 7.27
C ALA A 225 5.59 21.28 5.90
N ARG A 226 6.79 21.87 5.86
CA ARG A 226 7.44 22.29 4.61
C ARG A 226 7.97 21.09 3.81
N ARG A 227 8.22 19.94 4.46
CA ARG A 227 8.70 18.69 3.84
C ARG A 227 7.56 17.81 3.31
N THR A 228 6.32 18.03 3.74
CA THR A 228 5.13 17.41 3.14
C THR A 228 4.81 18.05 1.80
N ALA A 229 4.46 17.24 0.79
CA ALA A 229 4.00 17.75 -0.50
C ALA A 229 2.72 18.61 -0.28
N PRO A 230 2.55 19.72 -1.01
CA PRO A 230 1.35 20.57 -0.88
C PRO A 230 0.10 19.75 -1.22
N GLY A 231 -0.95 19.80 -0.38
CA GLY A 231 -2.23 19.12 -0.61
C GLY A 231 -2.68 18.13 0.49
N LEU A 232 -2.21 18.29 1.73
CA LEU A 232 -2.54 17.41 2.85
C LEU A 232 -3.20 18.17 4.02
N ASP A 233 -4.14 19.06 3.72
CA ASP A 233 -4.98 19.69 4.74
C ASP A 233 -6.26 18.88 4.93
N GLY A 234 -6.10 17.71 5.56
CA GLY A 234 -7.19 16.94 6.13
C GLY A 234 -7.02 16.91 7.64
N LYS A 235 -7.64 17.88 8.33
CA LYS A 235 -7.73 17.94 9.78
C LYS A 235 -8.49 16.70 10.28
N TRP A 236 -7.77 15.70 10.74
CA TRP A 236 -8.29 14.67 11.65
C TRP A 236 -7.31 14.58 12.81
N PRO A 237 -7.80 14.54 14.07
CA PRO A 237 -6.97 14.61 15.25
C PRO A 237 -5.98 13.46 15.27
N ILE A 238 -4.73 13.81 15.54
CA ILE A 238 -3.67 12.86 15.82
C ILE A 238 -4.01 12.27 17.20
N PHE A 239 -4.65 11.09 17.24
CA PHE A 239 -4.62 10.26 18.44
C PHE A 239 -3.21 9.70 18.57
N THR A 240 -2.32 10.48 19.18
CA THR A 240 -1.18 9.93 19.91
C THR A 240 -1.73 9.38 21.21
N PRO A 241 -1.63 8.06 21.49
CA PRO A 241 -1.82 7.61 22.86
C PRO A 241 -0.75 8.31 23.69
N LYS A 242 -1.17 9.24 24.56
CA LYS A 242 -0.33 9.71 25.66
C LYS A 242 -0.08 8.48 26.53
N SER A 243 1.17 8.04 26.60
CA SER A 243 1.62 7.08 27.59
C SER A 243 1.34 7.66 28.98
N PRO A 244 0.58 7.01 29.86
CA PRO A 244 0.51 7.37 31.26
C PRO A 244 1.42 6.41 32.02
N ILE A 245 2.71 6.72 32.13
CA ILE A 245 3.53 6.25 33.25
C ILE A 245 4.45 7.41 33.64
N ALA A 246 3.95 8.22 34.56
CA ALA A 246 4.78 9.10 35.38
C ALA A 246 5.43 8.25 36.48
N GLU A 247 6.71 8.50 36.68
CA GLU A 247 7.42 8.58 37.96
C GLU A 247 6.79 7.90 39.20
N ARG A 248 7.52 6.96 39.79
CA ARG A 248 8.10 7.07 41.16
C ARG A 248 8.68 5.73 41.59
N THR A 249 10.00 5.68 41.73
CA THR A 249 10.67 5.15 42.93
C THR A 249 12.14 5.55 42.87
N ALA A 250 12.48 6.59 43.63
CA ALA A 250 13.85 6.81 44.08
C ALA A 250 14.19 5.66 45.04
N CYS A 251 15.23 4.89 44.74
CA CYS A 251 15.82 3.96 45.69
C CYS A 251 17.15 4.58 46.14
N THR A 252 17.08 5.36 47.21
CA THR A 252 18.23 5.79 48.01
C THR A 252 18.61 4.64 48.95
N SER A 253 19.74 3.98 48.71
CA SER A 253 20.70 3.51 49.73
C SER A 253 21.72 2.54 49.13
N CYS A 254 22.94 3.02 48.87
CA CYS A 254 24.16 2.22 49.01
C CYS A 254 24.71 2.51 50.41
N PRO A 255 25.00 1.50 51.25
CA PRO A 255 26.02 1.63 52.28
C PRO A 255 27.38 1.33 51.64
N ALA A 256 28.34 2.19 51.95
CA ALA A 256 29.75 1.85 51.88
C ALA A 256 30.07 0.91 53.04
N ASP A 257 30.74 -0.20 52.74
CA ASP A 257 31.85 -0.80 53.48
C ASP A 257 32.52 -1.84 52.57
#